data_AF-A0A5K0ZQ40-F1
#
_entry.id   AF-A0A5K0ZQ40-F1
#
_cell.length_a   1.000
_cell.length_b   1.000
_cell.length_c   1.000
_cell.angle_alpha   90.00
_cell.angle_beta   90.00
_cell.angle_gamma   90.00
#
_symmetry.space_group_name_H-M   'P 1'
#
loop_
_entity.id
_entity.type
_entity.pdbx_description
1 polymer ?
#
loop_
_entity_poly.entity_id
_entity_poly.type
_entity_poly.pdbx_seq_one_letter_code
_entity_poly.pdbx_strand_id
1 'polypeptide(L)'
;FCPEVSISQSGHLIKSCQGYRRSAKDQLHQWIDGQASDILIPVETFHLHNMFQDVIRHDQRFDFERVPAIVELCTQAGVDTSGEGNGFSNDSHDKLPSDVLPGELRSIAQRTLEAWENMRMGVKRLMMVYPVKVCQYCKEVHVGPSGHKARMCGPFKYEGWRGMHFWKAASVDDLVPPKLVWHKRPQDPAVLTEAGRGFYGHAPAVVELCAQAGAAVPKKYLCMMKANGLTRT
;
A
#
# COMPACT_ATOMS: atom_id res chain seq x y z
N PHE A 1 13.35 3.22 -11.40
CA PHE A 1 12.74 4.30 -10.61
C PHE A 1 12.68 3.88 -9.15
N CYS A 2 12.87 4.83 -8.22
CA CYS A 2 12.73 4.59 -6.79
C CYS A 2 11.24 4.68 -6.43
N PRO A 3 10.64 3.74 -5.68
CA PRO A 3 9.23 3.81 -5.32
C PRO A 3 8.97 4.68 -4.09
N GLU A 4 9.95 5.44 -3.58
CA GLU A 4 9.73 6.28 -2.37
C GLU A 4 8.71 7.38 -2.67
N VAL A 5 7.85 7.66 -1.69
CA VAL A 5 6.81 8.71 -1.79
C VAL A 5 7.09 9.74 -0.71
N SER A 6 6.91 11.02 -1.05
CA SER A 6 6.92 12.11 -0.08
C SER A 6 5.60 12.84 -0.12
N ILE A 7 5.01 13.08 1.05
CA ILE A 7 3.85 13.96 1.20
C ILE A 7 4.39 15.32 1.64
N SER A 8 4.87 16.11 0.69
CA SER A 8 5.32 17.48 0.92
C SER A 8 5.39 18.24 -0.41
N GLN A 9 5.42 19.57 -0.36
CA GLN A 9 5.41 20.41 -1.56
C GLN A 9 6.64 20.21 -2.47
N SER A 10 7.78 19.81 -1.90
CA SER A 10 9.07 19.79 -2.62
C SER A 10 9.83 18.47 -2.47
N GLY A 11 9.28 17.51 -1.73
CA GLY A 11 10.00 16.31 -1.29
C GLY A 11 11.07 16.61 -0.23
N HIS A 12 11.73 15.57 0.26
CA HIS A 12 12.83 15.70 1.24
C HIS A 12 14.22 15.62 0.59
N LEU A 13 15.22 16.10 1.32
CA LEU A 13 16.65 16.05 0.97
C LEU A 13 17.42 14.96 1.75
N ILE A 14 16.71 13.96 2.24
CA ILE A 14 17.30 12.74 2.81
C ILE A 14 17.82 11.86 1.68
N LYS A 15 19.03 11.32 1.84
CA LYS A 15 19.70 10.45 0.87
C LYS A 15 19.20 9.01 0.98
N SER A 16 17.91 8.79 0.75
CA SER A 16 17.27 7.46 0.84
C SER A 16 17.05 6.78 -0.51
N CYS A 17 17.34 7.45 -1.63
CA CYS A 17 17.08 6.91 -2.95
C CYS A 17 17.94 5.69 -3.26
N GLN A 18 17.29 4.61 -3.71
CA GLN A 18 17.93 3.35 -4.05
C GLN A 18 18.16 3.18 -5.56
N GLY A 19 17.70 4.14 -6.37
CA GLY A 19 17.70 4.05 -7.83
C GLY A 19 17.00 2.79 -8.35
N TYR A 20 17.33 2.39 -9.59
CA TYR A 20 16.80 1.16 -10.20
C TYR A 20 17.46 -0.12 -9.66
N ARG A 21 18.72 -0.05 -9.19
CA ARG A 21 19.53 -1.23 -8.84
C ARG A 21 19.53 -1.61 -7.36
N ARG A 22 18.64 -1.04 -6.53
CA ARG A 22 18.57 -1.30 -5.07
C ARG A 22 19.95 -1.27 -4.39
N SER A 23 20.80 -0.34 -4.81
CA SER A 23 22.17 -0.16 -4.29
C SER A 23 22.14 0.70 -3.02
N ALA A 24 23.32 1.06 -2.49
CA ALA A 24 23.45 1.81 -1.24
C ALA A 24 22.55 3.06 -1.20
N LYS A 25 21.87 3.27 -0.06
CA LYS A 25 20.99 4.42 0.23
C LYS A 25 21.84 5.68 0.47
N ASP A 26 22.33 6.28 -0.60
CA ASP A 26 23.18 7.48 -0.51
C ASP A 26 22.92 8.50 -1.62
N GLN A 27 21.79 8.39 -2.31
CA GLN A 27 21.41 9.32 -3.38
C GLN A 27 20.18 10.14 -2.99
N LEU A 28 20.14 11.38 -3.49
CA LEU A 28 18.96 12.23 -3.42
C LEU A 28 17.90 11.74 -4.42
N HIS A 29 16.64 12.07 -4.14
CA HIS A 29 15.54 11.82 -5.05
C HIS A 29 15.43 12.95 -6.06
N GLN A 30 15.07 12.59 -7.29
CA GLN A 30 14.43 13.50 -8.24
C GLN A 30 12.94 13.20 -8.18
N TRP A 31 12.17 14.15 -7.65
CA TRP A 31 10.74 13.97 -7.40
C TRP A 31 9.93 14.28 -8.65
N ILE A 32 8.84 13.54 -8.80
CA ILE A 32 7.80 13.75 -9.82
C ILE A 32 6.44 13.81 -9.11
N ASP A 33 5.42 14.29 -9.81
CA ASP A 33 4.06 14.28 -9.28
C ASP A 33 3.58 12.84 -9.09
N GLY A 34 3.10 12.56 -7.86
CA GLY A 34 2.59 11.26 -7.49
C GLY A 34 1.10 11.11 -7.80
N GLN A 35 0.66 9.87 -7.95
CA GLN A 35 -0.74 9.49 -8.14
C GLN A 35 -1.27 8.69 -6.94
N ALA A 36 -2.59 8.50 -6.89
CA ALA A 36 -3.21 7.68 -5.84
C ALA A 36 -2.64 6.25 -5.80
N SER A 37 -2.26 5.68 -6.96
CA SER A 37 -1.64 4.35 -7.08
C SER A 37 -0.22 4.26 -6.47
N ASP A 38 0.47 5.38 -6.27
CA ASP A 38 1.78 5.39 -5.60
C ASP A 38 1.64 5.28 -4.06
N ILE A 39 0.48 5.70 -3.55
CA ILE A 39 0.08 5.63 -2.14
C ILE A 39 -0.64 4.31 -1.85
N LEU A 40 -1.63 3.96 -2.67
CA LEU A 40 -2.48 2.79 -2.57
C LEU A 40 -2.01 1.75 -3.60
N ILE A 41 -0.98 0.99 -3.26
CA ILE A 41 -0.38 0.01 -4.15
C ILE A 41 -1.29 -1.24 -4.20
N PRO A 42 -1.92 -1.55 -5.35
CA PRO A 42 -2.72 -2.76 -5.48
C PRO A 42 -1.82 -3.99 -5.38
N VAL A 43 -2.20 -4.96 -4.56
CA VAL A 43 -1.55 -6.28 -4.52
C VAL A 43 -2.39 -7.23 -5.35
N GLU A 44 -1.85 -7.69 -6.47
CA GLU A 44 -2.58 -8.53 -7.41
C GLU A 44 -2.60 -9.99 -6.99
N THR A 45 -3.70 -10.69 -7.27
CA THR A 45 -3.88 -12.14 -7.11
C THR A 45 -4.61 -12.73 -8.32
N PHE A 46 -4.62 -14.06 -8.45
CA PHE A 46 -5.44 -14.71 -9.49
C PHE A 46 -6.90 -14.66 -9.08
N HIS A 47 -7.77 -14.28 -10.02
CA HIS A 47 -9.21 -14.38 -9.85
C HIS A 47 -9.64 -15.85 -9.84
N LEU A 48 -10.44 -16.27 -8.85
CA LEU A 48 -11.00 -17.62 -8.79
C LEU A 48 -12.50 -17.60 -9.07
N HIS A 49 -12.99 -18.58 -9.84
CA HIS A 49 -14.44 -18.75 -10.03
C HIS A 49 -15.12 -19.23 -8.74
N ASN A 50 -14.42 -20.07 -7.97
CA ASN A 50 -14.88 -20.55 -6.67
C ASN A 50 -13.68 -20.86 -5.77
N MET A 51 -13.81 -20.61 -4.47
CA MET A 51 -12.75 -20.81 -3.47
C MET A 51 -12.18 -22.23 -3.42
N PHE A 52 -12.98 -23.23 -3.80
CA PHE A 52 -12.62 -24.65 -3.77
C PHE A 52 -12.42 -25.25 -5.16
N GLN A 53 -12.14 -24.43 -6.17
CA GLN A 53 -11.78 -24.91 -7.49
C GLN A 53 -10.41 -25.61 -7.51
N ASP A 54 -10.09 -26.26 -8.63
CA ASP A 54 -8.79 -26.89 -8.84
C ASP A 54 -7.63 -25.90 -8.73
N VAL A 55 -6.51 -26.37 -8.18
CA VAL A 55 -5.32 -25.55 -7.98
C VAL A 55 -4.72 -25.13 -9.34
N ILE A 56 -4.63 -23.83 -9.57
CA ILE A 56 -4.05 -23.24 -10.79
C ILE A 56 -2.62 -23.77 -11.01
N ARG A 57 -2.42 -24.48 -12.11
CA ARG A 57 -1.11 -25.00 -12.54
C ARG A 57 -0.32 -23.93 -13.27
N HIS A 58 0.96 -24.20 -13.52
CA HIS A 58 1.84 -23.21 -14.15
C HIS A 58 1.47 -22.87 -15.59
N ASP A 59 1.11 -23.88 -16.37
CA ASP A 59 0.59 -23.76 -17.73
C ASP A 59 -0.70 -22.93 -17.78
N GLN A 60 -1.57 -23.08 -16.78
CA GLN A 60 -2.86 -22.39 -16.70
C GLN A 60 -2.78 -20.92 -16.26
N ARG A 61 -1.61 -20.41 -15.89
CA ARG A 61 -1.48 -19.06 -15.31
C ARG A 61 -1.96 -17.92 -16.21
N PHE A 62 -2.10 -18.17 -17.51
CA PHE A 62 -2.58 -17.19 -18.48
C PHE A 62 -4.08 -17.31 -18.75
N ASP A 63 -4.71 -18.38 -18.26
CA ASP A 63 -6.14 -18.63 -18.40
C ASP A 63 -6.95 -17.92 -17.29
N PHE A 64 -6.27 -17.34 -16.30
CA PHE A 64 -6.86 -16.64 -15.18
C PHE A 64 -6.47 -15.17 -15.20
N GLU A 65 -7.45 -14.31 -15.00
CA GLU A 65 -7.23 -12.88 -14.81
C GLU A 65 -6.53 -12.59 -13.49
N ARG A 66 -5.88 -11.42 -13.43
CA ARG A 66 -5.33 -10.88 -12.19
C ARG A 66 -6.16 -9.70 -11.74
N VAL A 67 -6.51 -9.72 -10.46
CA VAL A 67 -7.32 -8.69 -9.81
C VAL A 67 -6.70 -8.30 -8.46
N PRO A 68 -6.99 -7.11 -7.92
CA PRO A 68 -6.53 -6.74 -6.59
C PRO A 68 -7.02 -7.74 -5.53
N ALA A 69 -6.13 -8.16 -4.62
CA ALA A 69 -6.41 -9.18 -3.62
C ALA A 69 -7.55 -8.82 -2.66
N ILE A 70 -7.77 -7.52 -2.42
CA ILE A 70 -8.92 -7.05 -1.65
C ILE A 70 -10.22 -7.31 -2.42
N VAL A 71 -10.23 -7.03 -3.73
CA VAL A 71 -11.39 -7.26 -4.61
C VAL A 71 -11.68 -8.76 -4.70
N GLU A 72 -10.65 -9.59 -4.87
CA GLU A 72 -10.81 -11.05 -4.85
C GLU A 72 -11.37 -11.53 -3.51
N LEU A 73 -10.82 -11.06 -2.39
CA LEU A 73 -11.30 -11.44 -1.05
C LEU A 73 -12.77 -11.05 -0.84
N CYS A 74 -13.18 -9.87 -1.30
CA CYS A 74 -14.58 -9.44 -1.24
C CYS A 74 -15.47 -10.28 -2.17
N THR A 75 -15.01 -10.59 -3.38
CA THR A 75 -15.75 -11.41 -4.35
C THR A 75 -15.98 -12.81 -3.79
N GLN A 76 -14.94 -13.44 -3.23
CA GLN A 76 -15.05 -14.74 -2.56
C GLN A 76 -15.92 -14.69 -1.29
N ALA A 77 -16.17 -13.50 -0.73
CA ALA A 77 -17.10 -13.29 0.36
C ALA A 77 -18.56 -13.08 -0.08
N GLY A 78 -18.85 -13.19 -1.38
CA GLY A 78 -20.19 -13.05 -1.96
C GLY A 78 -20.55 -11.62 -2.37
N VAL A 79 -19.55 -10.74 -2.55
CA VAL A 79 -19.80 -9.42 -3.16
C VAL A 79 -19.89 -9.57 -4.67
N ASP A 80 -21.05 -9.29 -5.23
CA ASP A 80 -21.24 -9.23 -6.68
C ASP A 80 -20.54 -7.99 -7.24
N THR A 81 -19.39 -8.21 -7.89
CA THR A 81 -18.63 -7.19 -8.61
C THR A 81 -19.02 -7.10 -10.09
N SER A 82 -19.93 -7.98 -10.55
CA SER A 82 -20.38 -8.12 -11.94
C SER A 82 -21.53 -7.19 -12.35
N GLY A 83 -22.16 -6.49 -11.41
CA GLY A 83 -23.16 -5.46 -11.68
C GLY A 83 -22.54 -4.07 -11.70
N GLU A 84 -22.25 -3.56 -12.89
CA GLU A 84 -21.94 -2.16 -13.23
C GLU A 84 -21.46 -1.24 -12.10
N GLY A 85 -20.14 -1.06 -12.07
CA GLY A 85 -19.46 0.05 -11.41
C GLY A 85 -18.40 0.66 -12.33
N ASN A 86 -18.76 0.96 -13.58
CA ASN A 86 -18.10 2.02 -14.36
C ASN A 86 -18.30 3.35 -13.59
N GLY A 87 -17.55 3.51 -12.51
CA GLY A 87 -17.68 4.58 -11.52
C GLY A 87 -16.34 5.11 -11.02
N PHE A 88 -15.22 4.68 -11.62
CA PHE A 88 -14.25 5.71 -12.01
C PHE A 88 -14.78 6.24 -13.33
N SER A 89 -15.72 7.18 -13.26
CA SER A 89 -15.83 8.16 -14.33
C SER A 89 -14.39 8.58 -14.61
N ASN A 90 -13.91 8.32 -15.82
CA ASN A 90 -12.81 9.12 -16.37
C ASN A 90 -13.38 10.54 -16.51
N ASP A 91 -13.64 11.22 -15.38
CA ASP A 91 -13.87 12.65 -15.39
C ASP A 91 -12.48 13.26 -15.54
N SER A 92 -12.07 13.25 -16.80
CA SER A 92 -11.09 14.17 -17.34
C SER A 92 -11.44 15.58 -16.86
N HIS A 93 -10.64 16.07 -15.90
CA HIS A 93 -10.65 17.39 -15.24
C HIS A 93 -11.25 17.50 -13.83
N ASP A 94 -10.72 16.74 -12.86
CA ASP A 94 -10.68 17.21 -11.46
C ASP A 94 -9.66 18.35 -11.30
N LYS A 95 -9.97 19.52 -11.87
CA LYS A 95 -9.45 20.76 -11.29
C LYS A 95 -10.17 20.90 -9.96
N LEU A 96 -9.43 20.70 -8.86
CA LEU A 96 -9.86 21.13 -7.53
C LEU A 96 -10.50 22.52 -7.68
N PRO A 97 -11.77 22.72 -7.26
CA PRO A 97 -12.37 24.05 -7.27
C PRO A 97 -11.40 24.99 -6.56
N SER A 98 -11.16 26.16 -7.14
CA SER A 98 -10.15 27.11 -6.64
C SER A 98 -10.40 27.58 -5.20
N ASP A 99 -11.53 27.18 -4.60
CA ASP A 99 -12.02 27.63 -3.30
C ASP A 99 -12.48 26.48 -2.37
N VAL A 100 -11.79 25.33 -2.32
CA VAL A 100 -12.09 24.35 -1.25
C VAL A 100 -11.68 24.94 0.10
N LEU A 101 -12.68 25.27 0.93
CA LEU A 101 -12.47 25.85 2.25
C LEU A 101 -11.64 24.89 3.12
N PRO A 102 -10.72 25.39 3.98
CA PRO A 102 -9.89 24.54 4.85
C PRO A 102 -10.71 23.58 5.74
N GLY A 103 -11.93 23.94 6.12
CA GLY A 103 -12.84 23.08 6.88
C GLY A 103 -13.36 21.89 6.07
N GLU A 104 -13.60 22.07 4.78
CA GLU A 104 -14.05 21.02 3.87
C GLU A 104 -12.91 20.01 3.60
N LEU A 105 -11.69 20.50 3.36
CA LEU A 105 -10.49 19.65 3.23
C LEU A 105 -10.28 18.78 4.47
N ARG A 106 -10.44 19.36 5.67
CA ARG A 106 -10.37 18.61 6.93
C ARG A 106 -11.43 17.51 7.01
N SER A 107 -12.66 17.81 6.61
CA SER A 107 -13.76 16.83 6.63
C SER A 107 -13.50 15.68 5.64
N ILE A 108 -13.05 15.99 4.42
CA ILE A 108 -12.65 15.00 3.42
C ILE A 108 -11.54 14.12 3.98
N ALA A 109 -10.48 14.73 4.52
CA ALA A 109 -9.34 14.01 5.10
C ALA A 109 -9.74 13.10 6.26
N GLN A 110 -10.64 13.55 7.14
CA GLN A 110 -11.15 12.75 8.25
C GLN A 110 -11.91 11.51 7.74
N ARG A 111 -12.81 11.70 6.77
CA ARG A 111 -13.58 10.60 6.15
C ARG A 111 -12.67 9.62 5.41
N THR A 112 -11.67 10.12 4.69
CA THR A 112 -10.69 9.28 3.99
C THR A 112 -9.88 8.43 4.98
N LEU A 113 -9.42 9.02 6.09
CA LEU A 113 -8.68 8.30 7.12
C LEU A 113 -9.54 7.22 7.79
N GLU A 114 -10.80 7.53 8.09
CA GLU A 114 -11.76 6.56 8.65
C GLU A 114 -12.07 5.43 7.66
N ALA A 115 -12.27 5.74 6.37
CA ALA A 115 -12.50 4.73 5.34
C ALA A 115 -11.29 3.79 5.19
N TRP A 116 -10.07 4.32 5.20
CA TRP A 116 -8.84 3.53 5.19
C TRP A 116 -8.75 2.58 6.39
N GLU A 117 -9.03 3.09 7.59
CA GLU A 117 -9.03 2.29 8.82
C GLU A 117 -10.08 1.18 8.81
N ASN A 118 -11.30 1.53 8.39
CA ASN A 118 -12.41 0.59 8.29
C ASN A 118 -12.16 -0.49 7.25
N MET A 119 -11.61 -0.13 6.08
CA MET A 119 -11.23 -1.09 5.04
C MET A 119 -10.19 -2.08 5.58
N ARG A 120 -9.11 -1.61 6.23
CA ARG A 120 -8.08 -2.50 6.81
C ARG A 120 -8.65 -3.43 7.88
N MET A 121 -9.56 -2.92 8.71
CA MET A 121 -10.25 -3.73 9.72
C MET A 121 -11.18 -4.77 9.08
N GLY A 122 -11.91 -4.38 8.03
CA GLY A 122 -12.77 -5.27 7.24
C GLY A 122 -12.00 -6.41 6.61
N VAL A 123 -10.88 -6.09 5.93
CA VAL A 123 -9.95 -7.10 5.38
C VAL A 123 -9.48 -8.05 6.48
N LYS A 124 -9.07 -7.53 7.64
CA LYS A 124 -8.64 -8.37 8.78
C LYS A 124 -9.73 -9.36 9.20
N ARG A 125 -10.98 -8.93 9.26
CA ARG A 125 -12.12 -9.77 9.66
C ARG A 125 -12.44 -10.81 8.60
N LEU A 126 -12.46 -10.44 7.33
CA LEU A 126 -12.68 -11.37 6.22
C LEU A 126 -11.62 -12.47 6.20
N MET A 127 -10.35 -12.13 6.45
CA MET A 127 -9.25 -13.10 6.53
C MET A 127 -9.38 -14.11 7.68
N MET A 128 -10.26 -13.88 8.67
CA MET A 128 -10.55 -14.87 9.72
C MET A 128 -11.48 -15.99 9.22
N VAL A 129 -12.24 -15.73 8.15
CA VAL A 129 -13.22 -16.66 7.57
C VAL A 129 -12.68 -17.24 6.26
N TYR A 130 -12.12 -16.38 5.41
CA TYR A 130 -11.64 -16.74 4.08
C TYR A 130 -10.11 -16.85 4.08
N PRO A 131 -9.55 -18.05 3.82
CA PRO A 131 -8.11 -18.24 3.87
C PRO A 131 -7.40 -17.40 2.81
N VAL A 132 -6.34 -16.71 3.23
CA VAL A 132 -5.45 -16.01 2.30
C VAL A 132 -4.00 -16.43 2.56
N LYS A 133 -3.29 -16.72 1.47
CA LYS A 133 -1.89 -17.16 1.48
C LYS A 133 -1.01 -16.08 0.87
N VAL A 134 0.20 -15.96 1.40
CA VAL A 134 1.26 -15.13 0.83
C VAL A 134 2.53 -15.96 0.70
N CYS A 135 3.27 -15.75 -0.40
CA CYS A 135 4.58 -16.34 -0.55
C CYS A 135 5.58 -15.60 0.35
N GLN A 136 6.28 -16.34 1.21
CA GLN A 136 7.25 -15.78 2.15
C GLN A 136 8.33 -14.92 1.47
N TYR A 137 8.72 -15.31 0.25
CA TYR A 137 9.88 -14.75 -0.44
C TYR A 137 9.52 -13.68 -1.48
N CYS A 138 8.58 -13.95 -2.39
CA CYS A 138 8.25 -13.02 -3.46
C CYS A 138 7.02 -12.14 -3.21
N LYS A 139 6.32 -12.33 -2.08
CA LYS A 139 5.11 -11.56 -1.72
C LYS A 139 3.90 -11.75 -2.63
N GLU A 140 3.93 -12.76 -3.51
CA GLU A 140 2.74 -13.22 -4.23
C GLU A 140 1.61 -13.56 -3.25
N VAL A 141 0.40 -13.08 -3.50
CA VAL A 141 -0.79 -13.35 -2.68
C VAL A 141 -1.74 -14.27 -3.43
N HIS A 142 -2.40 -15.16 -2.70
CA HIS A 142 -3.47 -16.03 -3.19
C HIS A 142 -4.63 -16.06 -2.19
N VAL A 143 -5.83 -15.70 -2.64
CA VAL A 143 -7.06 -15.82 -1.84
C VAL A 143 -7.63 -17.21 -2.08
N GLY A 144 -7.56 -18.09 -1.08
CA GLY A 144 -7.98 -19.47 -1.18
C GLY A 144 -7.30 -20.40 -0.17
N PRO A 145 -7.83 -21.61 0.05
CA PRO A 145 -7.33 -22.55 1.04
C PRO A 145 -5.91 -23.04 0.73
N SER A 146 -5.56 -23.14 -0.55
CA SER A 146 -4.27 -23.62 -1.03
C SER A 146 -3.72 -22.66 -2.08
N GLY A 147 -2.47 -22.20 -1.93
CA GLY A 147 -1.82 -21.37 -2.94
C GLY A 147 -1.62 -22.08 -4.28
N HIS A 148 -1.53 -21.32 -5.36
CA HIS A 148 -1.35 -21.86 -6.70
C HIS A 148 0.01 -22.57 -6.90
N LYS A 149 0.10 -23.37 -7.97
CA LYS A 149 1.32 -24.08 -8.40
C LYS A 149 2.05 -23.41 -9.56
N ALA A 150 1.64 -22.20 -9.97
CA ALA A 150 2.37 -21.44 -10.96
C ALA A 150 3.82 -21.16 -10.53
N ARG A 151 4.78 -21.48 -11.41
CA ARG A 151 6.22 -21.36 -11.15
C ARG A 151 6.75 -19.97 -11.48
N MET A 152 6.33 -18.97 -10.71
CA MET A 152 6.69 -17.56 -10.94
C MET A 152 7.36 -16.89 -9.73
N CYS A 153 7.79 -17.66 -8.75
CA CYS A 153 8.51 -17.13 -7.60
C CYS A 153 9.91 -16.63 -8.02
N GLY A 154 10.07 -15.31 -8.10
CA GLY A 154 11.28 -14.62 -8.58
C GLY A 154 12.59 -15.09 -7.93
N PRO A 155 12.69 -15.17 -6.58
CA PRO A 155 13.92 -15.59 -5.89
C PRO A 155 14.43 -16.98 -6.27
N PHE A 156 13.55 -17.89 -6.70
CA PHE A 156 13.91 -19.28 -6.97
C PHE A 156 13.84 -19.65 -8.46
N LYS A 157 13.89 -18.67 -9.35
CA LYS A 157 13.81 -18.92 -10.80
C LYS A 157 14.95 -19.84 -11.30
N TYR A 158 16.12 -19.79 -10.66
CA TYR A 158 17.32 -20.54 -11.08
C TYR A 158 17.83 -21.56 -10.03
N GLU A 159 17.11 -21.75 -8.92
CA GLU A 159 17.47 -22.72 -7.88
C GLU A 159 16.66 -24.03 -8.01
N GLY A 160 17.00 -25.04 -7.21
CA GLY A 160 16.36 -26.37 -7.24
C GLY A 160 14.83 -26.36 -7.03
N TRP A 161 14.30 -25.27 -6.48
CA TRP A 161 12.87 -25.05 -6.24
C TRP A 161 12.10 -24.61 -7.50
N ARG A 162 12.76 -24.41 -8.65
CA ARG A 162 12.15 -24.22 -9.98
C ARG A 162 10.99 -23.21 -10.00
N GLY A 163 11.15 -22.08 -9.32
CA GLY A 163 10.14 -21.00 -9.27
C GLY A 163 8.89 -21.31 -8.44
N MET A 164 8.87 -22.34 -7.59
CA MET A 164 7.75 -22.64 -6.69
C MET A 164 7.62 -21.61 -5.55
N HIS A 165 6.40 -21.43 -5.07
CA HIS A 165 6.08 -20.54 -3.96
C HIS A 165 6.13 -21.27 -2.62
N PHE A 166 6.57 -20.56 -1.58
CA PHE A 166 6.51 -21.01 -0.19
C PHE A 166 5.37 -20.28 0.52
N TRP A 167 4.20 -20.92 0.54
CA TRP A 167 2.96 -20.32 1.04
C TRP A 167 2.90 -20.33 2.56
N LYS A 168 2.56 -19.19 3.14
CA LYS A 168 2.18 -19.05 4.56
C LYS A 168 0.85 -18.30 4.68
N ALA A 169 0.25 -18.29 5.86
CA ALA A 169 -0.90 -17.44 6.12
C ALA A 169 -0.54 -15.96 5.91
N ALA A 170 -1.39 -15.23 5.20
CA ALA A 170 -1.23 -13.81 4.97
C ALA A 170 -1.66 -12.99 6.19
N SER A 171 -1.15 -11.75 6.26
CA SER A 171 -1.58 -10.70 7.16
C SER A 171 -2.25 -9.57 6.38
N VAL A 172 -2.91 -8.64 7.07
CA VAL A 172 -3.56 -7.47 6.41
C VAL A 172 -2.56 -6.66 5.59
N ASP A 173 -1.31 -6.56 6.05
CA ASP A 173 -0.25 -5.82 5.35
C ASP A 173 0.18 -6.50 4.05
N ASP A 174 -0.07 -7.80 3.89
CA ASP A 174 0.22 -8.52 2.64
C ASP A 174 -0.80 -8.19 1.54
N LEU A 175 -2.05 -7.84 1.90
CA LEU A 175 -3.09 -7.42 0.94
C LEU A 175 -3.15 -5.91 0.79
N VAL A 176 -2.86 -5.19 1.87
CA VAL A 176 -2.93 -3.73 1.97
C VAL A 176 -1.62 -3.21 2.55
N PRO A 177 -0.52 -3.20 1.79
CA PRO A 177 0.77 -2.77 2.31
C PRO A 177 0.72 -1.27 2.64
N PRO A 178 1.09 -0.86 3.88
CA PRO A 178 1.18 0.56 4.19
C PRO A 178 2.40 1.15 3.49
N LYS A 179 2.17 2.14 2.62
CA LYS A 179 3.26 2.93 2.03
C LYS A 179 3.84 3.87 3.08
N LEU A 180 5.00 3.54 3.65
CA LEU A 180 5.61 4.39 4.67
C LEU A 180 6.31 5.61 4.04
N VAL A 181 6.07 6.78 4.64
CA VAL A 181 6.68 8.07 4.28
C VAL A 181 7.30 8.71 5.51
N TRP A 182 8.22 9.63 5.28
CA TRP A 182 8.78 10.48 6.35
C TRP A 182 7.71 11.42 6.88
N HIS A 183 7.58 11.47 8.21
CA HIS A 183 6.69 12.40 8.90
C HIS A 183 7.51 13.58 9.44
N LYS A 184 7.06 14.80 9.10
CA LYS A 184 7.60 16.05 9.64
C LYS A 184 6.83 16.45 10.89
N ARG A 185 7.52 16.53 12.03
CA ARG A 185 6.92 17.02 13.28
C ARG A 185 6.82 18.55 13.28
N PRO A 186 6.00 19.16 14.16
CA PRO A 186 5.87 20.62 14.24
C PRO A 186 7.19 21.38 14.39
N GLN A 187 8.15 20.80 15.11
CA GLN A 187 9.48 21.37 15.35
C GLN A 187 10.52 21.08 14.26
N ASP A 188 10.23 20.20 13.32
CA ASP A 188 11.17 19.82 12.26
C ASP A 188 11.21 20.91 11.16
N PRO A 189 12.34 21.03 10.42
CA PRO A 189 12.46 22.00 9.34
C PRO A 189 11.40 21.79 8.25
N ALA A 190 11.10 22.84 7.50
CA ALA A 190 10.14 22.78 6.39
C ALA A 190 10.45 21.67 5.38
N VAL A 191 11.74 21.47 5.09
CA VAL A 191 12.25 20.39 4.25
C VAL A 191 13.15 19.50 5.11
N LEU A 192 12.84 18.21 5.16
CA LEU A 192 13.60 17.23 5.93
C LEU A 192 14.96 16.96 5.27
N THR A 193 16.03 16.91 6.06
CA THR A 193 17.41 16.73 5.57
C THR A 193 18.10 15.55 6.25
N GLU A 194 19.20 15.04 5.69
CA GLU A 194 19.93 13.90 6.25
C GLU A 194 20.32 14.13 7.73
N ALA A 195 20.59 15.37 8.13
CA ALA A 195 21.02 15.72 9.48
C ALA A 195 20.02 15.36 10.58
N GLY A 196 18.71 15.28 10.27
CA GLY A 196 17.66 14.93 11.22
C GLY A 196 17.07 13.53 11.03
N ARG A 197 17.63 12.73 10.11
CA ARG A 197 17.07 11.42 9.70
C ARG A 197 16.74 10.49 10.85
N GLY A 198 17.57 10.45 11.89
CA GLY A 198 17.35 9.62 13.08
C GLY A 198 16.22 10.12 14.00
N PHE A 199 15.84 11.39 13.89
CA PHE A 199 14.87 12.05 14.77
C PHE A 199 13.48 12.13 14.16
N TYR A 200 13.37 12.13 12.83
CA TYR A 200 12.07 12.19 12.14
C TYR A 200 11.23 10.94 12.38
N GLY A 201 9.92 11.15 12.36
CA GLY A 201 8.93 10.08 12.40
C GLY A 201 8.70 9.46 11.03
N HIS A 202 7.87 8.42 11.02
CA HIS A 202 7.30 7.86 9.80
C HIS A 202 5.80 7.66 10.01
N ALA A 203 5.05 7.65 8.91
CA ALA A 203 3.63 7.33 8.90
C ALA A 203 3.26 6.59 7.60
N PRO A 204 2.16 5.83 7.55
CA PRO A 204 1.57 5.46 6.27
C PRO A 204 1.19 6.72 5.48
N ALA A 205 1.42 6.74 4.18
CA ALA A 205 1.19 7.88 3.29
C ALA A 205 -0.24 8.41 3.40
N VAL A 206 -1.24 7.52 3.48
CA VAL A 206 -2.65 7.90 3.68
C VAL A 206 -2.84 8.68 4.98
N VAL A 207 -2.19 8.24 6.07
CA VAL A 207 -2.27 8.89 7.37
C VAL A 207 -1.58 10.25 7.34
N GLU A 208 -0.39 10.33 6.74
CA GLU A 208 0.35 11.59 6.59
C GLU A 208 -0.42 12.61 5.76
N LEU A 209 -0.97 12.18 4.62
CA LEU A 209 -1.77 13.02 3.72
C LEU A 209 -2.99 13.60 4.45
N CYS A 210 -3.74 12.76 5.17
CA CYS A 210 -4.91 13.21 5.91
C CYS A 210 -4.51 14.11 7.10
N ALA A 211 -3.41 13.82 7.78
CA ALA A 211 -2.91 14.63 8.88
C ALA A 211 -2.52 16.04 8.44
N GLN A 212 -1.84 16.18 7.30
CA GLN A 212 -1.48 17.49 6.74
C GLN A 212 -2.71 18.32 6.32
N ALA A 213 -3.81 17.66 5.94
CA ALA A 213 -5.11 18.29 5.70
C ALA A 213 -5.91 18.55 7.00
N GLY A 214 -5.35 18.23 8.18
CA GLY A 214 -5.92 18.55 9.48
C GLY A 214 -6.82 17.46 10.09
N ALA A 215 -6.82 16.24 9.56
CA ALA A 215 -7.54 15.11 10.16
C ALA A 215 -6.95 14.73 11.53
N ALA A 216 -7.80 14.24 12.43
CA ALA A 216 -7.39 13.77 13.74
C ALA A 216 -6.75 12.38 13.63
N VAL A 217 -5.44 12.30 13.87
CA VAL A 217 -4.69 11.05 13.72
C VAL A 217 -4.92 10.10 14.91
N PRO A 218 -5.27 8.82 14.66
CA PRO A 218 -5.40 7.82 15.72
C PRO A 218 -4.12 7.62 16.54
N LYS A 219 -4.28 7.41 17.86
CA LYS A 219 -3.16 7.26 18.82
C LYS A 219 -2.13 6.19 18.44
N LYS A 220 -2.57 5.12 17.76
CA LYS A 220 -1.70 4.01 17.33
C LYS A 220 -0.57 4.46 16.38
N TYR A 221 -0.72 5.60 15.71
CA TYR A 221 0.30 6.15 14.81
C TYR A 221 1.27 7.11 15.50
N LEU A 222 0.95 7.63 16.69
CA LEU A 222 1.75 8.68 17.33
C LEU A 222 3.17 8.21 17.70
N CYS A 223 3.34 6.92 18.02
CA CYS A 223 4.65 6.35 18.31
C CYS A 223 5.56 6.35 17.07
N MET A 224 5.06 5.85 15.93
CA MET A 224 5.84 5.85 14.68
C MET A 224 6.10 7.27 14.14
N MET A 225 5.15 8.19 14.34
CA MET A 225 5.30 9.60 14.01
C MET A 225 6.25 10.34 14.96
N LYS A 226 6.67 9.72 16.07
CA LYS A 226 7.52 10.34 17.10
C LYS A 226 6.94 11.70 17.56
N ALA A 227 5.64 11.76 17.82
CA ALA A 227 4.95 13.00 18.21
C ALA A 227 5.60 13.71 19.42
N ASN A 228 6.11 12.92 20.38
CA ASN A 228 6.85 13.40 21.56
C ASN A 228 8.36 13.07 21.48
N GLY A 229 8.88 12.80 20.27
CA GLY A 229 10.27 12.42 20.08
C GLY A 229 11.22 13.57 20.36
N LEU A 230 12.43 13.24 20.84
CA LEU A 230 13.48 14.21 21.13
C LEU A 230 13.81 15.07 19.90
N THR A 231 14.20 16.32 20.16
CA THR A 231 14.75 17.22 19.16
C THR A 231 16.25 16.99 19.03
N ARG A 232 16.80 17.28 17.86
CA ARG A 232 18.25 17.37 17.71
C ARG A 232 18.70 18.60 18.53
N THR A 233 19.49 18.38 19.57
CA THR A 233 20.15 19.43 20.36
C THR A 233 21.23 20.11 19.54
#